data_AF-A0AAE0S7P7-F1
#
_entry.id   AF-A0AAE0S7P7-F1
#
_cell.length_a   1.000
_cell.length_b   1.000
_cell.length_c   1.000
_cell.angle_alpha   90.00
_cell.angle_beta   90.00
_cell.angle_gamma   90.00
#
_symmetry.space_group_name_H-M   'P 1'
#
loop_
_entity.id
_entity.type
_entity.pdbx_description
1 polymer ?
#
loop_
_entity_poly.entity_id
_entity_poly.type
_entity_poly.pdbx_seq_one_letter_code
_entity_poly.pdbx_strand_id
1 'polypeptide(L)'
;MSNSTQNANTMSNSTQNALPMSNSTQNANTMNNSTQNALPMSNSTHNALPMSNSTHNALPLSNSTQNANTMSNSTQNANTMSNSTQNANTMSNSTQNANTMSNSTHNANTMSNSTHNALPLSNSTQNANTMSNSTHNTLPMSNSTHNANTMSNSTHNTRPMSNSTHNANTMSNSTQNANTMSNSTHNTLPMSNSTQNANTMSNSTQNANTMSNSTHNALPMSNSTQNALPMSNSTQNTILRTITSTIRKRGLSFSNIQS
;
A
#
# COMPACT_ATOMS: atom_id res chain seq x y z
N MET A 1 -31.64 20.82 1.53
CA MET A 1 -30.21 20.45 1.69
C MET A 1 -29.43 21.26 0.67
N SER A 2 -28.60 22.20 1.10
CA SER A 2 -27.89 23.09 0.18
C SER A 2 -26.62 22.39 -0.29
N ASN A 3 -26.56 22.01 -1.57
CA ASN A 3 -25.32 21.58 -2.19
C ASN A 3 -24.52 22.84 -2.57
N SER A 4 -23.23 22.87 -2.28
CA SER A 4 -22.36 24.00 -2.62
C SER A 4 -21.23 23.55 -3.54
N THR A 5 -21.04 24.27 -4.65
CA THR A 5 -19.88 24.09 -5.53
C THR A 5 -18.99 25.32 -5.44
N GLN A 6 -17.72 25.13 -5.12
CA GLN A 6 -16.72 26.20 -5.11
C GLN A 6 -15.65 25.91 -6.16
N ASN A 7 -15.41 26.88 -7.05
CA ASN A 7 -14.37 26.81 -8.06
C ASN A 7 -13.37 27.95 -7.83
N ALA A 8 -12.09 27.61 -7.71
CA ALA A 8 -11.01 28.57 -7.52
C ALA A 8 -9.93 28.37 -8.58
N ASN A 9 -9.64 29.41 -9.35
CA ASN A 9 -8.54 29.45 -10.31
C ASN A 9 -7.53 30.51 -9.84
N THR A 10 -6.31 30.11 -9.47
CA THR A 10 -5.28 31.05 -8.99
C THR A 10 -4.00 30.95 -9.81
N MET A 11 -3.44 32.12 -10.17
CA MET A 11 -2.17 32.22 -10.91
C MET A 11 -0.97 32.52 -10.02
N SER A 12 -1.17 32.75 -8.73
CA SER A 12 -0.12 33.08 -7.75
C SER A 12 -0.12 32.08 -6.61
N ASN A 13 0.87 32.18 -5.72
CA ASN A 13 0.90 31.37 -4.50
C ASN A 13 -0.41 31.57 -3.73
N SER A 14 -1.10 30.48 -3.40
CA SER A 14 -2.42 30.57 -2.77
C SER A 14 -2.63 29.49 -1.74
N THR A 15 -3.17 29.90 -0.59
CA THR A 15 -3.73 28.99 0.40
C THR A 15 -5.24 29.09 0.36
N GLN A 16 -5.92 27.97 0.10
CA GLN A 16 -7.37 27.88 0.18
C GLN A 16 -7.74 26.99 1.36
N ASN A 17 -8.62 27.50 2.20
CA ASN A 17 -9.21 26.76 3.30
C ASN A 17 -10.72 26.67 3.07
N ALA A 18 -11.31 25.51 3.28
CA ALA A 18 -12.75 25.37 3.13
C ALA A 18 -13.38 24.41 4.14
N LEU A 19 -14.50 24.86 4.72
CA LEU A 19 -15.21 24.21 5.83
C LEU A 19 -16.71 24.03 5.51
N PRO A 20 -17.09 23.35 4.41
CA PRO A 20 -18.50 23.23 4.07
C PRO A 20 -19.25 22.32 5.05
N MET A 21 -20.37 22.82 5.57
CA MET A 21 -21.25 22.08 6.49
C MET A 21 -22.22 21.11 5.78
N SER A 22 -22.39 21.26 4.46
CA SER A 22 -23.31 20.44 3.64
C SER A 22 -22.56 19.75 2.50
N ASN A 23 -23.27 18.98 1.70
CA ASN A 23 -22.69 18.32 0.54
C ASN A 23 -21.98 19.34 -0.35
N SER A 24 -20.72 19.07 -0.69
CA SER A 24 -19.88 20.06 -1.35
C SER A 24 -18.97 19.48 -2.41
N THR A 25 -18.80 20.24 -3.47
CA THR A 25 -17.80 19.99 -4.51
C THR A 25 -16.84 21.16 -4.57
N GLN A 26 -15.55 20.88 -4.54
CA GLN A 26 -14.51 21.89 -4.62
C GLN A 26 -13.58 21.57 -5.77
N ASN A 27 -13.38 22.53 -6.66
CA ASN A 27 -12.43 22.43 -7.77
C ASN A 27 -11.41 23.56 -7.65
N ALA A 28 -10.14 23.22 -7.59
CA ALA A 28 -9.04 24.17 -7.50
C ALA A 28 -8.02 23.94 -8.61
N ASN A 29 -7.80 24.95 -9.45
CA ASN A 29 -6.74 24.96 -10.45
C ASN A 29 -5.73 26.04 -10.09
N THR A 30 -4.48 25.65 -9.82
CA THR A 30 -3.46 26.60 -9.35
C THR A 30 -2.19 26.48 -10.21
N MET A 31 -1.76 27.58 -10.84
CA MET A 31 -0.54 27.53 -11.67
C MET A 31 0.75 27.55 -10.84
N ASN A 32 0.75 28.24 -9.69
CA ASN A 32 1.89 28.40 -8.80
C ASN A 32 1.72 27.59 -7.50
N ASN A 33 2.63 27.77 -6.53
CA ASN A 33 2.65 26.96 -5.32
C ASN A 33 1.34 27.08 -4.54
N SER A 34 0.72 25.96 -4.17
CA SER A 34 -0.57 26.00 -3.52
C SER A 34 -0.66 25.11 -2.28
N THR A 35 -1.39 25.60 -1.29
CA THR A 35 -1.83 24.80 -0.15
C THR A 35 -3.34 24.79 -0.13
N GLN A 36 -3.93 23.61 0.03
CA GLN A 36 -5.37 23.42 -0.06
C GLN A 36 -5.80 22.59 1.14
N ASN A 37 -6.54 23.18 2.07
CA ASN A 37 -7.05 22.50 3.26
C ASN A 37 -8.58 22.42 3.23
N ALA A 38 -9.12 21.20 3.34
CA ALA A 38 -10.56 20.96 3.35
C ALA A 38 -10.99 20.17 4.60
N LEU A 39 -11.98 20.68 5.34
CA LEU A 39 -12.63 19.99 6.48
C LEU A 39 -14.16 19.94 6.29
N PRO A 40 -14.65 19.18 5.31
CA PRO A 40 -16.09 19.04 5.09
C PRO A 40 -16.74 18.18 6.19
N MET A 41 -17.86 18.64 6.74
CA MET A 41 -18.63 17.86 7.73
C MET A 41 -19.54 16.81 7.07
N SER A 42 -19.94 17.03 5.82
CA SER A 42 -20.86 16.18 5.04
C SER A 42 -20.15 15.56 3.83
N ASN A 43 -20.90 14.90 2.93
CA ASN A 43 -20.32 14.26 1.76
C ASN A 43 -19.59 15.29 0.89
N SER A 44 -18.39 14.95 0.45
CA SER A 44 -17.53 15.92 -0.24
C SER A 44 -16.74 15.32 -1.39
N THR A 45 -16.59 16.12 -2.43
CA THR A 45 -15.69 15.86 -3.54
C THR A 45 -14.71 17.01 -3.67
N HIS A 46 -13.41 16.73 -3.63
CA HIS A 46 -12.37 17.72 -3.91
C HIS A 46 -11.58 17.31 -5.14
N ASN A 47 -11.41 18.24 -6.07
CA ASN A 47 -10.58 18.07 -7.25
C ASN A 47 -9.52 19.17 -7.29
N ALA A 48 -8.25 18.80 -7.39
CA ALA A 48 -7.13 19.72 -7.46
C ALA A 48 -6.26 19.45 -8.69
N LEU A 49 -5.97 20.52 -9.46
CA LEU A 49 -5.07 20.50 -10.62
C LEU A 49 -3.92 21.52 -10.49
N PRO A 50 -2.97 21.33 -9.55
CA PRO A 50 -1.81 22.19 -9.44
C PRO A 50 -0.74 21.92 -10.51
N MET A 51 -0.22 22.98 -11.13
CA MET A 51 0.90 22.89 -12.09
C MET A 51 2.28 22.93 -11.39
N SER A 52 2.38 23.63 -10.26
CA SER A 52 3.62 23.78 -9.46
C SER A 52 3.54 23.00 -8.13
N ASN A 53 4.44 23.27 -7.18
CA ASN A 53 4.50 22.53 -5.92
C ASN A 53 3.19 22.68 -5.14
N SER A 54 2.61 21.57 -4.69
CA SER A 54 1.32 21.61 -4.02
C SER A 54 1.26 20.74 -2.78
N THR A 55 0.61 21.27 -1.75
CA THR A 55 0.20 20.50 -0.58
C THR A 55 -1.31 20.47 -0.49
N HIS A 56 -1.88 19.29 -0.32
CA HIS A 56 -3.30 19.12 -0.11
C HIS A 56 -3.55 18.36 1.19
N ASN A 57 -4.36 18.93 2.07
CA ASN A 57 -4.75 18.30 3.33
C ASN A 57 -6.28 18.22 3.39
N ALA A 58 -6.80 17.01 3.54
CA ALA A 58 -8.23 16.77 3.66
C ALA A 58 -8.56 16.04 4.97
N LEU A 59 -9.54 16.56 5.70
CA LEU A 59 -10.03 16.04 6.97
C LEU A 59 -11.57 15.88 6.97
N PRO A 60 -12.15 15.10 6.05
CA PRO A 60 -13.59 14.88 5.96
C PRO A 60 -14.11 14.01 7.11
N LEU A 61 -15.22 14.44 7.74
CA LEU A 61 -15.90 13.65 8.78
C LEU A 61 -16.85 12.59 8.16
N SER A 62 -17.36 12.85 6.96
CA SER A 62 -18.30 12.00 6.21
C SER A 62 -17.68 11.41 4.94
N ASN A 63 -18.48 10.79 4.08
CA ASN A 63 -17.97 10.15 2.86
C ASN A 63 -17.27 11.17 1.96
N SER A 64 -16.08 10.80 1.45
CA SER A 64 -15.27 11.73 0.69
C SER A 64 -14.62 11.10 -0.53
N THR A 65 -14.54 11.87 -1.59
CA THR A 65 -13.71 11.58 -2.76
C THR A 65 -12.72 12.72 -2.93
N GLN A 66 -11.44 12.40 -3.10
CA GLN A 66 -10.44 13.40 -3.47
C GLN A 66 -9.71 12.93 -4.72
N ASN A 67 -9.57 13.85 -5.67
CA ASN A 67 -8.80 13.63 -6.88
C ASN A 67 -7.76 14.74 -7.02
N ALA A 68 -6.50 14.36 -7.17
CA ALA A 68 -5.41 15.31 -7.39
C ALA A 68 -4.61 14.90 -8.63
N ASN A 69 -4.49 15.81 -9.61
CA ASN A 69 -3.54 15.66 -10.71
C ASN A 69 -2.50 16.76 -10.61
N THR A 70 -1.26 16.39 -10.27
CA THR A 70 -0.17 17.36 -10.05
C THR A 70 0.95 17.15 -11.07
N MET A 71 1.43 18.24 -11.67
CA MET A 71 2.55 18.19 -12.62
C MET A 71 3.92 18.25 -11.95
N SER A 72 4.02 18.96 -10.82
CA SER A 72 5.27 19.16 -10.06
C SER A 72 5.26 18.37 -8.74
N ASN A 73 6.10 18.76 -7.77
CA ASN A 73 6.19 18.03 -6.50
C ASN A 73 4.88 18.14 -5.71
N SER A 74 4.36 17.02 -5.24
CA SER A 74 3.08 16.98 -4.54
C SER A 74 3.18 16.28 -3.19
N THR A 75 2.49 16.84 -2.20
CA THR A 75 2.19 16.16 -0.95
C THR A 75 0.68 16.15 -0.75
N GLN A 76 0.13 14.97 -0.51
CA GLN A 76 -1.29 14.80 -0.22
C GLN A 76 -1.43 14.07 1.11
N ASN A 77 -2.16 14.67 2.04
CA ASN A 77 -2.50 14.06 3.32
C ASN A 77 -4.02 14.00 3.44
N ALA A 78 -4.56 12.80 3.64
CA ALA A 78 -5.97 12.60 3.91
C ALA A 78 -6.15 11.89 5.25
N ASN A 79 -6.85 12.51 6.20
CA ASN A 79 -7.36 11.77 7.36
C ASN A 79 -8.88 11.75 7.32
N THR A 80 -9.46 10.58 7.09
CA THR A 80 -10.90 10.42 6.84
C THR A 80 -11.53 9.56 7.93
N MET A 81 -12.64 10.04 8.51
CA MET A 81 -13.35 9.28 9.56
C MET A 81 -14.33 8.26 8.98
N SER A 82 -14.89 8.55 7.81
CA SER A 82 -15.87 7.72 7.11
C SER A 82 -15.28 7.12 5.82
N ASN A 83 -16.13 6.55 4.96
CA ASN A 83 -15.65 5.91 3.73
C ASN A 83 -14.97 6.92 2.82
N SER A 84 -13.80 6.59 2.29
CA SER A 84 -13.06 7.50 1.43
C SER A 84 -12.46 6.85 0.20
N THR A 85 -12.50 7.59 -0.90
CA THR A 85 -11.75 7.27 -2.12
C THR A 85 -10.74 8.38 -2.40
N GLN A 86 -9.49 7.99 -2.63
CA GLN A 86 -8.40 8.90 -2.95
C GLN A 86 -7.78 8.48 -4.28
N ASN A 87 -7.73 9.40 -5.24
CA ASN A 87 -7.06 9.20 -6.51
C ASN A 87 -6.00 10.28 -6.71
N ALA A 88 -4.75 9.87 -6.92
CA ALA A 88 -3.64 10.79 -7.17
C ALA A 88 -2.91 10.41 -8.46
N ASN A 89 -2.77 11.37 -9.37
CA ASN A 89 -1.87 11.26 -10.52
C ASN A 89 -0.77 12.33 -10.38
N THR A 90 0.49 11.93 -10.27
CA THR A 90 1.61 12.86 -10.16
C THR A 90 2.68 12.59 -11.21
N MET A 91 3.10 13.64 -11.92
CA MET A 91 4.16 13.53 -12.94
C MET A 91 5.56 13.62 -12.34
N SER A 92 5.74 14.39 -11.27
CA SER A 92 7.03 14.55 -10.56
C SER A 92 7.04 13.79 -9.23
N ASN A 93 7.86 14.22 -8.26
CA ASN A 93 7.98 13.54 -6.97
C ASN A 93 6.69 13.68 -6.16
N SER A 94 6.24 12.58 -5.55
CA SER A 94 5.00 12.56 -4.78
C SER A 94 5.17 11.92 -3.42
N THR A 95 4.47 12.48 -2.42
CA THR A 95 4.23 11.83 -1.14
C THR A 95 2.75 11.81 -0.87
N GLN A 96 2.23 10.61 -0.58
CA GLN A 96 0.82 10.36 -0.33
C GLN A 96 0.71 9.71 1.05
N ASN A 97 0.03 10.37 1.98
CA ASN A 97 -0.28 9.81 3.28
C ASN A 97 -1.79 9.74 3.46
N ALA A 98 -2.29 8.58 3.84
CA ALA A 98 -3.69 8.41 4.12
C ALA A 98 -3.95 7.62 5.40
N ASN A 99 -4.74 8.21 6.28
CA ASN A 99 -5.23 7.56 7.49
C ASN A 99 -6.75 7.51 7.43
N THR A 100 -7.33 6.32 7.45
CA THR A 100 -8.79 6.18 7.34
C THR A 100 -9.33 5.29 8.45
N MET A 101 -10.35 5.76 9.17
CA MET A 101 -10.97 4.94 10.21
C MET A 101 -11.96 3.90 9.64
N SER A 102 -12.62 4.22 8.51
CA SER A 102 -13.58 3.33 7.85
C SER A 102 -12.99 2.66 6.59
N ASN A 103 -13.86 2.16 5.71
CA ASN A 103 -13.45 1.53 4.46
C ASN A 103 -12.78 2.55 3.53
N SER A 104 -11.69 2.14 2.88
CA SER A 104 -10.96 3.06 2.02
C SER A 104 -10.42 2.42 0.75
N THR A 105 -10.42 3.24 -0.31
CA THR A 105 -9.76 2.91 -1.58
C THR A 105 -8.79 4.01 -1.92
N HIS A 106 -7.56 3.63 -2.25
CA HIS A 106 -6.51 4.55 -2.64
C HIS A 106 -5.90 4.07 -3.93
N ASN A 107 -5.92 4.94 -4.94
CA ASN A 107 -5.29 4.69 -6.22
C ASN A 107 -4.25 5.79 -6.47
N ALA A 108 -3.03 5.39 -6.79
CA ALA A 108 -1.98 6.34 -7.11
C ALA A 108 -1.22 5.93 -8.37
N ASN A 109 -1.06 6.88 -9.29
CA ASN A 109 -0.20 6.75 -10.45
C ASN A 109 0.90 7.82 -10.36
N THR A 110 2.16 7.40 -10.29
CA THR A 110 3.29 8.34 -10.26
C THR A 110 4.31 8.03 -11.36
N MET A 111 4.73 9.05 -12.10
CA MET A 111 5.75 8.89 -13.14
C MET A 111 7.18 8.98 -12.59
N SER A 112 7.41 9.77 -11.55
CA SER A 112 8.72 9.92 -10.90
C SER A 112 8.76 9.21 -9.54
N ASN A 113 9.65 9.64 -8.63
CA ASN A 113 9.82 9.02 -7.32
C ASN A 113 8.57 9.20 -6.45
N SER A 114 8.13 8.13 -5.80
CA SER A 114 6.92 8.15 -4.99
C SER A 114 7.09 7.50 -3.62
N THR A 115 6.40 8.06 -2.64
CA THR A 115 6.18 7.41 -1.34
C THR A 115 4.70 7.38 -1.04
N HIS A 116 4.18 6.18 -0.77
CA HIS A 116 2.79 5.95 -0.40
C HIS A 116 2.72 5.31 0.98
N ASN A 117 2.09 5.99 1.93
CA ASN A 117 1.85 5.49 3.27
C ASN A 117 0.33 5.42 3.52
N ALA A 118 -0.16 4.25 3.94
CA ALA A 118 -1.57 4.06 4.26
C ALA A 118 -1.75 3.36 5.61
N LEU A 119 -2.58 3.96 6.48
CA LEU A 119 -2.96 3.43 7.80
C LEU A 119 -4.50 3.33 7.93
N PRO A 120 -5.14 2.36 7.27
CA PRO A 120 -6.58 2.15 7.42
C PRO A 120 -6.90 1.26 8.63
N LEU A 121 -7.85 1.68 9.46
CA LEU A 121 -8.34 0.88 10.61
C LEU A 121 -9.31 -0.22 10.15
N SER A 122 -10.08 0.02 9.09
CA SER A 122 -11.06 -0.91 8.53
C SER A 122 -10.60 -1.46 7.17
N ASN A 123 -11.53 -2.02 6.37
CA ASN A 123 -11.19 -2.69 5.12
C ASN A 123 -10.56 -1.70 4.13
N SER A 124 -9.49 -2.12 3.46
CA SER A 124 -8.79 -1.23 2.54
C SER A 124 -8.31 -1.89 1.27
N THR A 125 -8.37 -1.11 0.20
CA THR A 125 -7.76 -1.43 -1.08
C THR A 125 -6.78 -0.34 -1.47
N GLN A 126 -5.57 -0.75 -1.82
CA GLN A 126 -4.48 0.11 -2.23
C GLN A 126 -3.99 -0.35 -3.59
N ASN A 127 -4.05 0.51 -4.60
CA ASN A 127 -3.47 0.26 -5.91
C ASN A 127 -2.45 1.34 -6.22
N ALA A 128 -1.23 0.95 -6.56
CA ALA A 128 -0.19 1.88 -6.94
C ALA A 128 0.51 1.45 -8.23
N ASN A 129 0.61 2.39 -9.17
CA ASN A 129 1.43 2.24 -10.38
C ASN A 129 2.53 3.29 -10.35
N THR A 130 3.79 2.86 -10.35
CA THR A 130 4.93 3.79 -10.38
C THR A 130 5.90 3.45 -11.51
N MET A 131 6.29 4.46 -12.29
CA MET A 131 7.27 4.27 -13.37
C MET A 131 8.72 4.36 -12.88
N SER A 132 9.00 5.17 -11.86
CA SER A 132 10.33 5.30 -11.27
C SER A 132 10.42 4.62 -9.89
N ASN A 133 11.32 5.09 -9.01
CA ASN A 133 11.53 4.49 -7.70
C ASN A 133 10.32 4.70 -6.79
N SER A 134 9.93 3.66 -6.07
CA SER A 134 8.76 3.71 -5.20
C SER A 134 8.98 3.08 -3.83
N THR A 135 8.36 3.69 -2.83
CA THR A 135 8.20 3.07 -1.51
C THR A 135 6.71 3.01 -1.15
N HIS A 136 6.24 1.82 -0.81
CA HIS A 136 4.87 1.59 -0.38
C HIS A 136 4.87 1.00 1.03
N ASN A 137 4.27 1.71 1.98
CA ASN A 137 4.11 1.24 3.35
C ASN A 137 2.62 1.16 3.69
N THR A 138 2.17 -0.02 4.12
CA THR A 138 0.78 -0.24 4.52
C THR A 138 0.69 -0.92 5.88
N LEU A 139 -0.08 -0.35 6.81
CA LEU A 139 -0.35 -0.94 8.12
C LEU A 139 -1.87 -0.99 8.39
N PRO A 140 -2.60 -1.88 7.72
CA PRO A 140 -4.03 -2.05 7.94
C PRO A 140 -4.30 -2.83 9.24
N MET A 141 -5.28 -2.40 10.04
CA MET A 141 -5.73 -3.18 11.20
C MET A 141 -6.74 -4.28 10.82
N SER A 142 -7.51 -4.07 9.76
CA SER A 142 -8.52 -5.01 9.26
C SER A 142 -8.12 -5.62 7.90
N ASN A 143 -9.08 -6.19 7.17
CA ASN A 143 -8.79 -6.86 5.91
C ASN A 143 -8.23 -5.88 4.88
N SER A 144 -7.19 -6.29 4.16
CA SER A 144 -6.56 -5.41 3.17
C SER A 144 -6.15 -6.12 1.91
N THR A 145 -6.20 -5.37 0.82
CA THR A 145 -5.61 -5.76 -0.46
C THR A 145 -4.67 -4.66 -0.91
N HIS A 146 -3.44 -5.03 -1.22
CA HIS A 146 -2.47 -4.14 -1.81
C HIS A 146 -2.00 -4.70 -3.15
N ASN A 147 -2.13 -3.90 -4.20
CA ASN A 147 -1.60 -4.19 -5.52
C ASN A 147 -0.62 -3.10 -5.93
N ALA A 148 0.58 -3.49 -6.30
CA ALA A 148 1.57 -2.55 -6.79
C ALA A 148 2.24 -3.03 -8.06
N ASN A 149 2.30 -2.13 -9.05
CA ASN A 149 3.07 -2.31 -10.27
C ASN A 149 4.16 -1.25 -10.31
N THR A 150 5.43 -1.67 -10.33
CA THR A 150 6.56 -0.74 -10.44
C THR A 150 7.48 -1.10 -11.60
N MET A 151 7.83 -0.14 -12.44
CA MET A 151 8.77 -0.38 -13.54
C MET A 151 10.24 -0.33 -13.08
N SER A 152 10.56 0.58 -12.16
CA SER A 152 11.91 0.72 -11.59
C SER A 152 12.03 0.07 -10.20
N ASN A 153 12.97 0.54 -9.38
CA ASN A 153 13.24 -0.06 -8.07
C ASN A 153 12.08 0.18 -7.11
N SER A 154 11.73 -0.83 -6.33
CA SER A 154 10.61 -0.74 -5.40
C SER A 154 10.89 -1.34 -4.04
N THR A 155 10.39 -0.68 -3.01
CA THR A 155 10.31 -1.23 -1.66
C THR A 155 8.86 -1.26 -1.23
N HIS A 156 8.40 -2.42 -0.75
CA HIS A 156 7.07 -2.58 -0.23
C HIS A 156 7.15 -3.19 1.17
N ASN A 157 6.56 -2.50 2.14
CA ASN A 157 6.48 -2.95 3.51
C ASN A 157 5.01 -3.06 3.90
N THR A 158 4.57 -4.26 4.27
CA THR A 158 3.20 -4.52 4.69
C THR A 158 3.16 -5.08 6.11
N ARG A 159 2.30 -4.50 6.94
CA ARG A 159 2.13 -4.88 8.35
C ARG A 159 0.65 -5.01 8.76
N PRO A 160 -0.11 -5.92 8.13
CA PRO A 160 -1.50 -6.18 8.47
C PRO A 160 -1.63 -6.90 9.82
N MET A 161 -2.59 -6.46 10.63
CA MET A 161 -3.02 -7.22 11.82
C MET A 161 -4.00 -8.36 11.47
N SER A 162 -4.80 -8.19 10.42
CA SER A 162 -5.84 -9.13 9.99
C SER A 162 -5.54 -9.72 8.61
N ASN A 163 -6.55 -10.29 7.93
CA ASN A 163 -6.33 -10.97 6.66
C ASN A 163 -5.81 -10.01 5.59
N SER A 164 -4.77 -10.40 4.86
CA SER A 164 -4.15 -9.53 3.86
C SER A 164 -3.79 -10.27 2.59
N THR A 165 -4.02 -9.60 1.47
CA THR A 165 -3.48 -10.00 0.16
C THR A 165 -2.55 -8.93 -0.35
N HIS A 166 -1.34 -9.33 -0.73
CA HIS A 166 -0.34 -8.45 -1.32
C HIS A 166 0.11 -9.00 -2.67
N ASN A 167 -0.07 -8.21 -3.72
CA ASN A 167 0.40 -8.53 -5.06
C ASN A 167 1.38 -7.45 -5.52
N ALA A 168 2.61 -7.85 -5.85
CA ALA A 168 3.62 -6.93 -6.34
C ALA A 168 4.24 -7.43 -7.65
N ASN A 169 4.10 -6.61 -8.70
CA ASN A 169 4.77 -6.81 -9.98
C ASN A 169 5.86 -5.77 -10.12
N THR A 170 7.10 -6.18 -10.37
CA THR A 170 8.22 -5.24 -10.51
C THR A 170 9.13 -5.64 -11.68
N MET A 171 9.42 -4.72 -12.60
CA MET A 171 10.34 -5.03 -13.70
C MET A 171 11.82 -4.96 -13.28
N SER A 172 12.17 -4.05 -12.36
CA SER A 172 13.54 -3.90 -11.85
C SER A 172 13.71 -4.54 -10.47
N ASN A 173 14.62 -4.01 -9.64
CA ASN A 173 14.91 -4.59 -8.33
C ASN A 173 13.75 -4.35 -7.36
N SER A 174 13.42 -5.36 -6.55
CA SER A 174 12.38 -5.22 -5.54
C SER A 174 12.78 -5.76 -4.18
N THR A 175 12.37 -5.05 -3.14
CA THR A 175 12.39 -5.53 -1.75
C THR A 175 10.97 -5.59 -1.23
N GLN A 176 10.60 -6.73 -0.66
CA GLN A 176 9.29 -6.99 -0.09
C GLN A 176 9.48 -7.44 1.36
N ASN A 177 8.94 -6.68 2.31
CA ASN A 177 8.90 -7.08 3.71
C ASN A 177 7.45 -7.18 4.18
N ALA A 178 7.07 -8.35 4.64
CA ALA A 178 5.75 -8.62 5.18
C ALA A 178 5.84 -9.12 6.62
N ASN A 179 5.19 -8.42 7.54
CA ASN A 179 5.02 -8.89 8.92
C ASN A 179 3.51 -9.01 9.19
N THR A 180 2.98 -10.22 9.17
CA THR A 180 1.53 -10.47 9.27
C THR A 180 1.19 -11.26 10.52
N MET A 181 0.15 -10.81 11.25
CA MET A 181 -0.30 -11.50 12.46
C MET A 181 -1.35 -12.58 12.17
N SER A 182 -2.13 -12.40 11.10
CA SER A 182 -3.20 -13.30 10.68
C SER A 182 -2.93 -13.89 9.28
N ASN A 183 -3.96 -14.49 8.66
CA ASN A 183 -3.85 -15.16 7.37
C ASN A 183 -3.38 -14.20 6.28
N SER A 184 -2.38 -14.61 5.50
CA SER A 184 -1.85 -13.74 4.46
C SER A 184 -1.46 -14.46 3.18
N THR A 185 -1.73 -13.81 2.05
CA THR A 185 -1.30 -14.25 0.72
C THR A 185 -0.39 -13.20 0.12
N HIS A 186 0.78 -13.61 -0.34
CA HIS A 186 1.73 -12.75 -1.02
C HIS A 186 2.07 -13.35 -2.36
N ASN A 187 1.81 -12.60 -3.42
CA ASN A 187 2.20 -12.96 -4.79
C ASN A 187 3.15 -11.92 -5.33
N THR A 188 4.26 -12.37 -5.89
CA THR A 188 5.34 -11.50 -6.35
C THR A 188 5.84 -11.96 -7.71
N LEU A 189 5.97 -11.01 -8.63
CA LEU A 189 6.45 -11.23 -10.00
C LEU A 189 7.57 -10.23 -10.36
N PRO A 190 8.78 -10.37 -9.79
CA PRO A 190 9.92 -9.56 -10.19
C PRO A 190 10.61 -10.11 -11.44
N MET A 191 10.89 -9.25 -12.43
CA MET A 191 11.70 -9.63 -13.60
C MET A 191 13.21 -9.63 -13.30
N SER A 192 13.66 -8.81 -12.34
CA SER A 192 15.07 -8.67 -11.95
C SER A 192 15.33 -9.14 -10.52
N ASN A 193 16.38 -8.64 -9.85
CA ASN A 193 16.76 -9.07 -8.50
C ASN A 193 15.65 -8.81 -7.49
N SER A 194 15.39 -9.77 -6.62
CA SER A 194 14.37 -9.62 -5.58
C SER A 194 14.80 -10.16 -4.22
N THR A 195 14.40 -9.44 -3.18
CA THR A 195 14.48 -9.90 -1.79
C THR A 195 13.10 -9.91 -1.18
N GLN A 196 12.74 -11.03 -0.55
CA GLN A 196 11.47 -11.21 0.13
C GLN A 196 11.73 -11.68 1.55
N ASN A 197 11.20 -10.94 2.52
CA ASN A 197 11.22 -11.32 3.92
C ASN A 197 9.78 -11.37 4.43
N ALA A 198 9.36 -12.53 4.93
CA ALA A 198 8.03 -12.74 5.48
C ALA A 198 8.11 -13.29 6.90
N ASN A 199 7.55 -12.57 7.88
CA ASN A 199 7.34 -13.06 9.23
C ASN A 199 5.83 -13.18 9.47
N THR A 200 5.34 -14.41 9.64
CA THR A 200 3.91 -14.70 9.73
C THR A 200 3.60 -15.48 11.01
N MET A 201 2.68 -14.97 11.84
CA MET A 201 2.28 -15.70 13.06
C MET A 201 1.22 -16.78 12.80
N SER A 202 0.41 -16.59 11.75
CA SER A 202 -0.70 -17.48 11.36
C SER A 202 -0.47 -18.07 9.96
N ASN A 203 -1.52 -18.60 9.31
CA ASN A 203 -1.37 -19.27 8.03
C ASN A 203 -0.89 -18.31 6.93
N SER A 204 0.04 -18.75 6.08
CA SER A 204 0.51 -17.91 4.99
C SER A 204 0.77 -18.68 3.69
N THR A 205 0.35 -18.08 2.58
CA THR A 205 0.69 -18.52 1.23
C THR A 205 1.64 -17.53 0.59
N GLN A 206 2.76 -18.02 0.08
CA GLN A 206 3.78 -17.24 -0.59
C GLN A 206 4.00 -17.81 -1.99
N ASN A 207 3.77 -16.99 -3.02
CA ASN A 207 4.09 -17.34 -4.40
C ASN A 207 5.06 -16.31 -4.98
N ALA A 208 6.18 -16.78 -5.52
CA ALA A 208 7.17 -15.95 -6.17
C ALA A 208 7.61 -16.55 -7.50
N ASN A 209 7.36 -15.84 -8.60
CA ASN A 209 7.91 -16.22 -9.91
C ASN A 209 8.93 -15.17 -10.30
N THR A 210 10.22 -15.52 -10.24
CA THR A 210 11.32 -14.58 -10.43
C THR A 210 12.12 -14.95 -11.68
N MET A 211 12.29 -14.04 -12.64
CA MET A 211 13.09 -14.35 -13.84
C MET A 211 14.61 -14.27 -13.59
N SER A 212 15.04 -13.60 -12.53
CA SER A 212 16.45 -13.45 -12.16
C SER A 212 16.70 -13.81 -10.69
N ASN A 213 17.82 -13.35 -10.12
CA ASN A 213 18.27 -13.73 -8.78
C ASN A 213 17.24 -13.39 -7.70
N SER A 214 16.98 -14.33 -6.79
CA SER A 214 16.01 -14.10 -5.72
C SER A 214 16.45 -14.66 -4.38
N THR A 215 16.23 -13.87 -3.33
CA THR A 215 16.40 -14.31 -1.94
C THR A 215 15.06 -14.27 -1.24
N HIS A 216 14.72 -15.37 -0.58
CA HIS A 216 13.47 -15.51 0.15
C HIS A 216 13.77 -16.01 1.56
N ASN A 217 13.35 -15.23 2.56
CA ASN A 217 13.43 -15.59 3.96
C ASN A 217 12.03 -15.61 4.55
N ALA A 218 11.65 -16.74 5.16
CA ALA A 218 10.33 -16.91 5.77
C ALA A 218 10.45 -17.47 7.20
N LEU A 219 9.74 -16.84 8.14
CA LEU A 219 9.63 -17.26 9.54
C LEU A 219 8.15 -17.47 9.95
N PRO A 220 7.49 -18.54 9.47
CA PRO A 220 6.13 -18.86 9.88
C PRO A 220 6.09 -19.54 11.26
N MET A 221 5.14 -19.15 12.11
CA MET A 221 4.82 -19.85 13.37
C MET A 221 3.74 -20.92 13.22
N SER A 222 2.98 -20.90 12.12
CA SER A 222 1.86 -21.81 11.83
C SER A 222 1.94 -22.31 10.36
N ASN A 223 0.88 -22.97 9.84
CA ASN A 223 0.90 -23.60 8.51
C ASN A 223 1.30 -22.62 7.40
N SER A 224 2.33 -22.95 6.62
CA SER A 224 2.78 -22.14 5.50
C SER A 224 2.91 -22.95 4.22
N THR A 225 2.41 -22.40 3.11
CA THR A 225 2.66 -22.90 1.77
C THR A 225 3.56 -21.92 1.02
N GLN A 226 4.64 -22.42 0.43
CA GLN A 226 5.58 -21.61 -0.32
C GLN A 226 5.85 -22.24 -1.69
N ASN A 227 5.59 -21.47 -2.75
CA ASN A 227 5.91 -21.83 -4.12
C ASN A 227 6.86 -20.77 -4.70
N ALA A 228 8.05 -21.19 -5.11
CA ALA A 228 9.00 -20.33 -5.81
C ALA A 228 9.39 -20.97 -7.14
N LEU A 229 9.26 -20.22 -8.23
CA LEU A 229 9.63 -20.63 -9.59
C LEU A 229 10.68 -19.67 -10.16
N PRO A 230 11.95 -19.77 -9.73
CA PRO A 230 13.02 -18.93 -10.26
C PRO A 230 13.56 -19.49 -11.59
N MET A 231 13.81 -18.63 -12.58
CA MET A 231 14.51 -19.01 -13.83
C MET A 231 16.05 -18.99 -13.70
N SER A 232 16.59 -18.49 -12.58
CA SER A 232 18.03 -18.37 -12.30
C SER A 232 18.30 -18.44 -10.78
N ASN A 233 19.54 -18.27 -10.32
CA ASN A 233 19.98 -18.51 -8.93
C ASN A 233 18.98 -18.03 -7.85
N SER A 234 18.60 -18.92 -6.94
CA SER A 234 17.68 -18.61 -5.85
C SER A 234 18.20 -19.15 -4.51
N THR A 235 18.05 -18.35 -3.45
CA THR A 235 18.31 -18.76 -2.07
C THR A 235 16.99 -18.74 -1.29
N GLN A 236 16.72 -19.83 -0.57
CA GLN A 236 15.51 -20.02 0.22
C GLN A 236 15.90 -20.38 1.65
N ASN A 237 15.53 -19.55 2.63
CA ASN A 237 15.71 -19.83 4.05
C ASN A 237 14.35 -19.82 4.76
N THR A 238 13.92 -20.99 5.25
CA THR A 238 12.67 -21.12 6.01
C THR A 238 12.97 -21.72 7.37
N ILE A 239 12.59 -21.03 8.45
CA ILE A 239 12.73 -21.53 9.82
C ILE A 239 11.33 -21.73 10.41
N LEU A 240 10.92 -23.00 10.57
CA LEU A 240 9.67 -23.35 11.23
C LEU A 240 9.91 -23.44 12.75
N ARG A 241 9.23 -22.60 13.54
CA ARG A 241 9.17 -22.76 15.00
C ARG A 241 8.00 -23.67 15.37
N THR A 242 8.21 -24.99 15.36
CA THR A 242 7.22 -25.94 15.87
C THR A 242 7.11 -25.81 17.39
N ILE A 243 5.98 -25.30 17.91
CA ILE A 243 5.66 -25.38 19.34
C ILE A 243 5.24 -26.83 19.63
N THR A 244 6.17 -27.69 20.04
CA THR A 244 5.85 -29.08 20.37
C THR A 244 5.16 -29.15 21.74
N SER A 245 3.84 -29.32 21.77
CA SER A 245 3.15 -29.87 22.96
C SER A 245 3.54 -31.34 23.11
N THR A 246 4.23 -31.69 24.19
CA THR A 246 4.77 -33.03 24.42
C THR A 246 3.66 -34.05 24.68
N ILE A 247 3.47 -35.06 23.82
CA ILE A 247 2.80 -36.31 24.18
C ILE A 247 3.79 -37.46 23.96
N ARG A 248 4.28 -38.01 25.07
CA ARG A 248 5.32 -39.03 25.15
C ARG A 248 4.70 -40.43 24.93
N LYS A 249 4.98 -41.09 23.81
CA LYS A 249 4.86 -42.56 23.69
C LYS A 249 6.18 -43.17 23.16
N ARG A 250 6.88 -43.87 24.07
CA ARG A 250 8.00 -44.82 23.82
C ARG A 250 7.45 -45.97 22.93
N GLY A 251 8.13 -46.67 22.02
CA GLY A 251 9.52 -46.82 21.58
C GLY A 251 9.63 -48.18 20.83
N LEU A 252 10.77 -48.42 20.14
CA LEU A 252 11.28 -49.71 19.56
C LEU A 252 10.79 -50.08 18.13
N SER A 253 11.60 -50.58 17.18
CA SER A 253 13.05 -50.78 17.01
C SER A 253 13.29 -51.16 15.52
N PHE A 254 14.38 -50.72 14.89
CA PHE A 254 14.81 -51.16 13.55
C PHE A 254 15.78 -52.35 13.67
N SER A 255 15.70 -53.33 12.76
CA SER A 255 16.79 -54.30 12.52
C SER A 255 16.92 -54.63 11.04
N ASN A 256 18.18 -54.59 10.60
CA ASN A 256 18.75 -54.78 9.27
C ASN A 256 18.38 -56.08 8.57
N ILE A 257 18.34 -56.06 7.22
CA ILE A 257 18.94 -57.10 6.35
C ILE A 257 19.47 -56.43 5.07
N GLN A 258 20.79 -56.49 4.87
CA GLN A 258 21.42 -56.53 3.53
C GLN A 258 21.88 -57.97 3.31
N SER A 259 21.32 -58.65 2.31
CA SER A 259 22.04 -59.19 1.14
C SER A 259 21.03 -59.68 0.11
#